data_AF-A0AA95SNE7-F1
#
_entry.id   AF-A0AA95SNE7-F1
#
_cell.length_a   1.000
_cell.length_b   1.000
_cell.length_c   1.000
_cell.angle_alpha   90.00
_cell.angle_beta   90.00
_cell.angle_gamma   90.00
#
_symmetry.space_group_name_H-M   'P 1'
#
loop_
_entity.id
_entity.type
_entity.pdbx_description
1 polymer ?
#
loop_
_entity_poly.entity_id
_entity_poly.type
_entity_poly.pdbx_seq_one_letter_code
_entity_poly.pdbx_strand_id
1 'polypeptide(L)' 'MPQIDVNQLNQAKANVTLTQTLLSQAIEKANSDPTLAQEAMKQASNEISSALSAVTQAQNAAKSSLSE' A
#
# COMPACT_ATOMS: atom_id res chain seq x y z
N MET A 1 13.93 23.50 1.67
CA MET A 1 13.21 22.54 0.82
C MET A 1 12.31 21.73 1.72
N PRO A 2 11.04 21.52 1.35
CA PRO A 2 10.16 20.62 2.10
C PRO A 2 10.82 19.25 2.21
N GLN A 3 10.95 18.72 3.42
CA GLN A 3 11.53 17.39 3.65
C GLN A 3 10.43 16.37 3.43
N ILE A 4 10.47 15.72 2.26
CA ILE A 4 9.62 14.55 2.00
C ILE A 4 10.11 13.42 2.91
N ASP A 5 9.20 12.83 3.69
CA ASP A 5 9.51 11.66 4.49
C ASP A 5 9.68 10.42 3.59
N VAL A 6 10.93 10.15 3.22
CA VAL A 6 11.30 9.03 2.34
C VAL A 6 11.00 7.67 3.01
N ASN A 7 10.96 7.60 4.34
CA ASN A 7 10.64 6.34 5.03
C ASN A 7 9.18 5.96 4.81
N GLN A 8 8.26 6.93 4.88
CA GLN A 8 6.84 6.73 4.56
C GLN A 8 6.64 6.31 3.11
N LEU A 9 7.42 6.89 2.18
CA LEU A 9 7.38 6.46 0.78
C LEU A 9 7.92 5.04 0.57
N ASN A 10 8.98 4.66 1.27
CA ASN A 10 9.51 3.29 1.22
C ASN A 10 8.52 2.28 1.81
N GLN A 11 7.84 2.62 2.90
CA GLN A 11 6.77 1.80 3.46
C GLN A 11 5.60 1.64 2.47
N ALA A 12 5.13 2.75 1.89
CA ALA A 12 4.08 2.70 0.88
C ALA A 12 4.47 1.80 -0.31
N LYS A 13 5.72 1.92 -0.79
CA LYS A 13 6.25 1.09 -1.88
C LYS A 13 6.27 -0.41 -1.51
N ALA A 14 6.70 -0.75 -0.29
CA ALA A 14 6.70 -2.13 0.17
C ALA A 14 5.28 -2.71 0.21
N ASN A 15 4.32 -1.96 0.78
CA ASN A 15 2.92 -2.38 0.88
C ASN A 15 2.26 -2.52 -0.51
N VAL A 16 2.56 -1.64 -1.47
CA VAL A 16 2.10 -1.77 -2.87
C VAL A 16 2.67 -3.03 -3.52
N THR A 17 3.96 -3.33 -3.29
CA THR A 17 4.60 -4.54 -3.83
C THR A 17 3.95 -5.81 -3.27
N LEU A 18 3.65 -5.82 -1.97
CA LEU A 18 2.92 -6.92 -1.33
C LEU A 18 1.50 -7.03 -1.86
N THR A 19 0.79 -5.92 -2.01
CA THR A 19 -0.56 -5.86 -2.61
C THR A 19 -0.57 -6.50 -4.00
N GLN A 20 0.40 -6.16 -4.86
CA GLN A 20 0.51 -6.74 -6.20
C GLN A 20 0.69 -8.25 -6.14
N THR A 21 1.55 -8.74 -5.24
CA THR A 21 1.77 -10.18 -5.04
C THR A 21 0.49 -10.90 -4.60
N LEU A 22 -0.24 -10.33 -3.65
CA LEU A 22 -1.50 -10.87 -3.14
C LEU A 22 -2.60 -10.87 -4.21
N LEU A 23 -2.67 -9.83 -5.04
CA LEU A 23 -3.61 -9.78 -6.17
C LEU A 23 -3.28 -10.83 -7.23
N SER A 24 -2.00 -11.03 -7.55
CA SER A 24 -1.57 -12.13 -8.43
C SER A 24 -1.99 -13.49 -7.87
N GLN A 25 -1.75 -13.73 -6.58
CA GLN A 25 -2.20 -14.95 -5.92
C GLN A 25 -3.72 -15.12 -5.96
N ALA A 26 -4.48 -14.07 -5.70
CA ALA A 26 -5.94 -14.10 -5.78
C ALA A 26 -6.43 -14.46 -7.18
N ILE A 27 -5.83 -13.89 -8.22
CA ILE A 27 -6.16 -14.18 -9.63
C ILE A 27 -5.86 -15.64 -9.97
N GLU A 28 -4.69 -16.14 -9.60
CA GLU A 28 -4.29 -17.53 -9.86
C GLU A 28 -5.19 -18.54 -9.14
N LYS A 29 -5.65 -18.19 -7.93
CA LYS A 29 -6.47 -19.06 -7.09
C LYS A 29 -7.97 -18.90 -7.30
N ALA A 30 -8.44 -17.86 -7.99
CA ALA A 30 -9.87 -17.54 -8.09
C ALA A 30 -10.77 -18.71 -8.52
N ASN A 31 -10.29 -19.56 -9.43
CA ASN A 31 -11.05 -20.72 -9.94
C ASN A 31 -10.70 -22.05 -9.27
N SER A 32 -9.56 -22.14 -8.58
CA SER A 32 -9.02 -23.39 -8.03
C SER A 32 -9.15 -23.49 -6.51
N ASP A 33 -9.05 -22.35 -5.82
CA ASP A 33 -9.21 -22.22 -4.37
C ASP A 33 -9.82 -20.83 -4.05
N PRO A 34 -11.15 -20.70 -4.14
CA PRO A 34 -11.85 -19.43 -3.92
C PRO A 34 -11.69 -18.88 -2.50
N THR A 35 -11.50 -19.75 -1.50
CA THR A 35 -11.28 -19.34 -0.10
C THR A 35 -9.93 -18.66 0.04
N LEU A 36 -8.86 -19.25 -0.51
CA LEU A 36 -7.54 -18.63 -0.51
C LEU A 36 -7.52 -17.34 -1.33
N ALA A 37 -8.25 -17.30 -2.46
CA ALA A 37 -8.39 -16.08 -3.25
C ALA A 37 -9.06 -14.94 -2.47
N GLN A 38 -10.13 -15.23 -1.71
CA GLN A 38 -10.79 -14.24 -0.85
C GLN A 38 -9.87 -13.71 0.25
N GLU A 39 -9.12 -14.58 0.91
CA GLU A 39 -8.18 -14.14 1.95
C GLU A 39 -7.06 -13.28 1.37
N ALA A 40 -6.50 -13.65 0.21
CA ALA A 40 -5.52 -12.84 -0.49
C ALA A 40 -6.07 -11.45 -0.88
N MET A 41 -7.32 -11.37 -1.34
CA MET A 41 -7.99 -10.08 -1.62
C MET A 41 -8.16 -9.23 -0.35
N LYS A 42 -8.54 -9.85 0.77
CA LYS A 42 -8.69 -9.15 2.05
C LYS A 42 -7.35 -8.59 2.53
N GLN A 43 -6.28 -9.37 2.46
CA GLN A 43 -4.94 -8.91 2.80
C GLN A 43 -4.48 -7.79 1.86
N ALA A 44 -4.69 -7.93 0.56
CA ALA A 44 -4.38 -6.88 -0.43
C ALA A 44 -5.10 -5.57 -0.11
N SER A 45 -6.36 -5.63 0.33
CA SER A 45 -7.12 -4.46 0.77
C SER A 45 -6.47 -3.76 1.97
N ASN A 46 -5.97 -4.50 2.95
CA ASN A 46 -5.32 -3.91 4.13
C ASN A 46 -4.01 -3.22 3.74
N GLU A 47 -3.21 -3.88 2.91
CA GLU A 47 -1.91 -3.36 2.47
C GLU A 47 -2.05 -2.09 1.63
N ILE A 48 -3.01 -2.06 0.69
CA ILE A 48 -3.23 -0.87 -0.14
C ILE A 48 -3.75 0.31 0.69
N SER A 49 -4.62 0.06 1.68
CA SER A 49 -5.06 1.09 2.62
C SER A 49 -3.89 1.66 3.43
N SER A 50 -3.01 0.79 3.93
CA SER A 50 -1.81 1.20 4.66
C SER A 50 -0.85 2.01 3.78
N ALA A 51 -0.66 1.60 2.52
CA ALA A 51 0.12 2.35 1.53
C ALA A 51 -0.45 3.75 1.28
N LEU A 52 -1.77 3.86 1.11
CA LEU A 52 -2.46 5.14 0.92
C LEU A 52 -2.28 6.06 2.13
N SER A 53 -2.38 5.52 3.34
CA SER A 53 -2.13 6.28 4.57
C SER A 53 -0.70 6.81 4.66
N ALA A 54 0.30 6.00 4.31
CA ALA A 54 1.71 6.42 4.30
C ALA A 54 1.99 7.51 3.26
N VAL A 55 1.44 7.38 2.04
CA VAL A 55 1.55 8.43 1.00
C VAL A 55 0.91 9.74 1.46
N THR A 56 -0.29 9.66 2.04
CA THR A 56 -1.02 10.84 2.54
C THR A 56 -0.22 11.57 3.62
N GLN A 57 0.40 10.83 4.54
CA GLN A 57 1.27 11.40 5.57
C GLN A 57 2.51 12.07 4.97
N ALA A 58 3.20 11.41 4.04
CA ALA A 58 4.36 11.99 3.36
C ALA A 58 4.01 13.29 2.59
N GLN A 59 2.85 13.31 1.93
CA GLN A 59 2.33 14.50 1.25
C GLN A 59 2.02 15.64 2.23
N ASN A 60 1.39 15.33 3.36
CA ASN A 60 1.05 16.33 4.37
C ASN A 60 2.30 16.91 5.05
N ALA A 61 3.28 16.07 5.36
CA ALA A 61 4.58 16.52 5.89
C ALA A 61 5.26 17.51 4.93
N ALA A 62 5.28 17.19 3.63
CA ALA A 62 5.83 18.07 2.60
C ALA A 62 5.07 19.42 2.52
N LYS A 63 3.73 19.43 2.62
CA LYS A 63 2.92 20.66 2.62
C LYS A 63 3.15 21.51 3.88
N SER A 64 3.22 20.89 5.06
CA SER A 64 3.46 21.60 6.33
C SER A 64 4.77 22.37 6.27
N SER A 65 5.84 21.74 5.77
CA SER A 65 7.15 22.38 5.60
C SER A 65 7.22 23.45 4.49
N LEU A 66 6.14 23.68 3.76
CA LEU A 66 6.00 24.76 2.78
C LEU A 66 5.25 25.98 3.34
N SER A 67 4.67 25.85 4.54
CA SER A 67 3.75 26.84 5.15
C SER A 67 4.44 27.73 6.20
N GLU A 68 5.74 27.53 6.40
CA GLU A 68 6.65 28.29 7.28
C GLU A 68 7.69 29.05 6.45
#